data_AF-A0A8H5EIM0-F1
#
_entry.id   AF-A0A8H5EIM0-F1
#
_cell.length_a   1.000
_cell.length_b   1.000
_cell.length_c   1.000
_cell.angle_alpha   90.00
_cell.angle_beta   90.00
_cell.angle_gamma   90.00
#
_symmetry.space_group_name_H-M   'P 1'
#
loop_
_entity.id
_entity.type
_entity.pdbx_description
1 polymer ?
#
loop_
_entity_poly.entity_id
_entity_poly.type
_entity_poly.pdbx_seq_one_letter_code
_entity_poly.pdbx_strand_id
1 'polypeptide(L)'
;MCHSHNDYWRPHPLFSALAVGCASVEADVWLSPDGEDLLVGHDKRSLSSSRTLRSLYIDPLLQILNSMNRPAPHQIFNPTAQACGVFATEPDKTLILFIDVKDDPVKAWPLVLQQLGPLRDMRYLSRHDKTMATNQTFWPGPITIVGTGNIIKRRDINIGTDLEEWQQRHDAFLDAPLHLLTETGFSQSNGFYGPYELEDEFYTASAPFDKAIGSVRTGFSTQQMETLRNQLRIAKQRNLKSRLWGLPDWPISYRDYVWKILMQEGIDLLNANDVASVAIKYRQLGYPREAA
;
A
#
# COMPACT_ATOMS: atom_id res chain seq x y z
N MET A 1 -4.06 -10.23 -3.26
CA MET A 1 -3.62 -10.14 -1.84
C MET A 1 -4.74 -9.50 -1.00
N CYS A 2 -4.85 -9.87 0.28
CA CYS A 2 -5.73 -9.16 1.21
C CYS A 2 -5.10 -7.82 1.62
N HIS A 3 -5.91 -6.75 1.61
CA HIS A 3 -5.59 -5.47 2.25
C HIS A 3 -6.46 -5.29 3.50
N SER A 4 -5.81 -5.17 4.66
CA SER A 4 -6.44 -4.96 5.95
C SER A 4 -6.75 -3.49 6.14
N HIS A 5 -7.93 -3.08 5.69
CA HIS A 5 -8.40 -1.70 5.78
C HIS A 5 -8.73 -1.34 7.24
N ASN A 6 -8.38 -0.12 7.64
CA ASN A 6 -8.59 0.40 8.99
C ASN A 6 -8.10 -0.56 10.09
N ASP A 7 -6.94 -1.18 9.90
CA ASP A 7 -6.43 -2.22 10.81
C ASP A 7 -6.21 -1.71 12.24
N TYR A 8 -5.93 -0.41 12.39
CA TYR A 8 -5.83 0.29 13.68
C TYR A 8 -7.09 0.23 14.56
N TRP A 9 -8.27 -0.15 14.04
CA TRP A 9 -9.46 -0.44 14.88
C TRP A 9 -9.35 -1.75 15.67
N ARG A 10 -8.41 -2.64 15.30
CA ARG A 10 -8.28 -3.95 15.92
C ARG A 10 -7.49 -3.86 17.22
N PRO A 11 -7.71 -4.81 18.16
CA PRO A 11 -6.96 -4.85 19.42
C PRO A 11 -5.43 -4.91 19.20
N HIS A 12 -5.00 -5.62 18.14
CA HIS A 12 -3.60 -5.72 17.74
C HIS A 12 -3.48 -5.42 16.24
N PRO A 13 -3.32 -4.14 15.82
CA PRO A 13 -3.47 -3.70 14.43
C PRO A 13 -2.68 -4.53 13.40
N LEU A 14 -1.36 -4.37 13.38
CA LEU A 14 -0.45 -5.08 12.46
C LEU A 14 -0.56 -6.60 12.63
N PHE A 15 -0.49 -7.09 13.86
CA PHE A 15 -0.45 -8.54 14.12
C PHE A 15 -1.72 -9.27 13.68
N SER A 16 -2.88 -8.63 13.79
CA SER A 16 -4.15 -9.23 13.33
C SER A 16 -4.15 -9.41 11.82
N ALA A 17 -3.61 -8.44 11.07
CA ALA A 17 -3.49 -8.51 9.61
C ALA A 17 -2.48 -9.60 9.18
N LEU A 18 -1.30 -9.63 9.81
CA LEU A 18 -0.26 -10.61 9.51
C LEU A 18 -0.72 -12.05 9.84
N ALA A 19 -1.42 -12.25 10.95
CA ALA A 19 -1.90 -13.57 11.38
C ALA A 19 -2.84 -14.25 10.37
N VAL A 20 -3.55 -13.46 9.56
CA VAL A 20 -4.44 -13.97 8.50
C VAL A 20 -3.85 -13.86 7.10
N GLY A 21 -2.59 -13.42 6.98
CA GLY A 21 -1.84 -13.36 5.72
C GLY A 21 -2.19 -12.16 4.84
N CYS A 22 -2.73 -11.07 5.41
CA CYS A 22 -2.88 -9.83 4.63
C CYS A 22 -1.50 -9.23 4.35
N ALA A 23 -1.21 -9.04 3.07
CA ALA A 23 0.05 -8.48 2.59
C ALA A 23 -0.05 -6.97 2.32
N SER A 24 -1.08 -6.35 2.88
CA SER A 24 -1.19 -4.91 2.94
C SER A 24 -1.99 -4.46 4.17
N VAL A 25 -1.55 -3.36 4.78
CA VAL A 25 -2.11 -2.70 5.98
C VAL A 25 -2.17 -1.19 5.77
N GLU A 26 -2.90 -0.46 6.61
CA GLU A 26 -3.13 0.98 6.46
C GLU A 26 -3.09 1.71 7.80
N ALA A 27 -2.28 2.77 7.90
CA ALA A 27 -2.24 3.66 9.03
C ALA A 27 -2.83 5.03 8.68
N ASP A 28 -3.94 5.40 9.33
CA ASP A 28 -4.50 6.76 9.28
C ASP A 28 -3.70 7.68 10.20
N VAL A 29 -2.84 8.53 9.64
CA VAL A 29 -1.91 9.37 10.41
C VAL A 29 -2.40 10.80 10.57
N TRP A 30 -2.24 11.30 11.79
CA TRP A 30 -2.56 12.66 12.24
C TRP A 30 -1.34 13.25 12.94
N LEU A 31 -1.20 14.57 12.91
CA LEU A 31 -0.16 15.23 13.69
C LEU A 31 -0.52 15.18 15.18
N SER A 32 0.47 14.90 16.03
CA SER A 32 0.33 15.12 17.47
C SER A 32 0.02 16.59 17.78
N PRO A 33 -0.57 16.91 18.95
CA PRO A 33 -0.91 18.29 19.30
C PRO A 33 0.27 19.28 19.28
N ASP A 34 1.49 18.81 19.57
CA ASP A 34 2.73 19.58 19.49
C ASP A 34 3.35 19.60 18.07
N GLY A 35 2.88 18.73 17.16
CA GLY A 35 3.37 18.61 15.79
C GLY A 35 4.71 17.88 15.66
N GLU A 36 5.17 17.17 16.70
CA GLU A 36 6.46 16.49 16.71
C GLU A 36 6.38 14.98 16.39
N ASP A 37 5.18 14.40 16.39
CA ASP A 37 4.96 12.97 16.13
C ASP A 37 3.68 12.71 15.30
N LEU A 38 3.51 11.46 14.88
CA LEU A 38 2.41 10.97 14.07
C LEU A 38 1.57 9.98 14.88
N LEU A 39 0.36 10.41 15.25
CA LEU A 39 -0.63 9.58 15.93
C LEU A 39 -1.47 8.82 14.91
N VAL A 40 -1.91 7.61 15.25
CA VAL A 40 -2.74 6.78 14.38
C VAL A 40 -4.14 6.62 14.95
N GLY A 41 -5.15 6.90 14.14
CA GLY A 41 -6.56 6.69 14.50
C GLY A 41 -7.54 7.09 13.40
N HIS A 42 -8.80 6.70 13.55
CA HIS A 42 -9.84 6.99 12.54
C HIS A 42 -10.19 8.47 12.48
N ASP A 43 -10.26 9.08 13.66
CA ASP A 43 -10.63 10.47 13.86
C ASP A 43 -9.84 11.05 15.03
N LYS A 44 -9.84 12.38 15.15
CA LYS A 44 -9.10 13.11 16.18
C LYS A 44 -9.47 12.72 17.62
N ARG A 45 -10.66 12.15 17.86
CA ARG A 45 -11.11 11.73 19.21
C ARG A 45 -10.56 10.37 19.60
N SER A 46 -10.23 9.53 18.63
CA SER A 46 -9.62 8.21 18.83
C SER A 46 -8.10 8.25 19.06
N LEU A 47 -7.48 9.43 18.90
CA LEU A 47 -6.03 9.59 19.03
C LEU A 47 -5.55 9.41 20.47
N SER A 48 -4.40 8.76 20.63
CA SER A 48 -3.71 8.61 21.89
C SER A 48 -2.21 8.78 21.68
N SER A 49 -1.52 9.44 22.61
CA SER A 49 -0.06 9.59 22.57
C SER A 49 0.70 8.25 22.61
N SER A 50 0.04 7.18 23.07
CA SER A 50 0.62 5.82 23.07
C SER A 50 0.45 5.07 21.74
N ARG A 51 -0.33 5.62 20.80
CA ARG A 51 -0.70 5.00 19.52
C ARG A 51 -0.13 5.81 18.37
N THR A 52 1.17 5.67 18.17
CA THR A 52 1.94 6.36 17.13
C THR A 52 2.21 5.45 15.94
N LEU A 53 2.54 6.04 14.77
CA LEU A 53 2.94 5.28 13.58
C LEU A 53 4.10 4.31 13.92
N ARG A 54 5.06 4.77 14.72
CA ARG A 54 6.17 3.94 15.20
C ARG A 54 5.71 2.77 16.04
N SER A 55 4.96 3.04 17.11
CA SER A 55 4.56 2.03 18.09
C SER A 55 3.67 0.93 17.49
N LEU A 56 2.82 1.26 16.51
CA LEU A 56 1.87 0.33 15.93
C LEU A 56 2.40 -0.40 14.68
N TYR A 57 3.31 0.21 13.92
CA TYR A 57 3.76 -0.34 12.64
C TYR A 57 5.29 -0.41 12.52
N ILE A 58 6.01 0.71 12.59
CA ILE A 58 7.44 0.75 12.24
C ILE A 58 8.29 -0.10 13.19
N ASP A 59 8.18 0.12 14.51
CA ASP A 59 9.00 -0.59 15.49
C ASP A 59 8.68 -2.09 15.52
N PRO A 60 7.40 -2.54 15.50
CA PRO A 60 7.07 -3.96 15.36
C PRO A 60 7.59 -4.60 14.05
N LEU A 61 7.48 -3.91 12.91
CA LEU A 61 7.99 -4.42 11.63
C LEU A 61 9.51 -4.57 11.66
N LEU A 62 10.22 -3.56 12.18
CA LEU A 62 11.66 -3.61 12.33
C LEU A 62 12.09 -4.80 13.20
N GLN A 63 11.40 -5.06 14.31
CA GLN A 63 11.68 -6.20 15.18
C GLN A 63 11.48 -7.54 14.46
N ILE A 64 10.38 -7.71 13.73
CA ILE A 64 10.10 -8.91 12.94
C ILE A 64 11.22 -9.12 11.90
N LEU A 65 11.52 -8.11 11.10
CA LEU A 65 12.50 -8.20 10.01
C LEU A 65 13.92 -8.44 10.52
N ASN A 66 14.33 -7.79 11.61
CA ASN A 66 15.61 -8.06 12.26
C ASN A 66 15.70 -9.51 12.76
N SER A 67 14.60 -10.09 13.24
CA SER A 67 14.55 -11.49 13.65
C SER A 67 14.65 -12.45 12.45
N MET A 68 13.98 -12.12 11.34
CA MET A 68 13.95 -12.94 10.11
C MET A 68 15.29 -12.90 9.35
N ASN A 69 16.03 -11.80 9.47
CA ASN A 69 17.25 -11.53 8.72
C ASN A 69 18.50 -11.51 9.60
N ARG A 70 18.51 -12.26 10.72
CA ARG A 70 19.71 -12.37 11.56
C ARG A 70 20.85 -12.97 10.73
N PRO A 71 22.01 -12.29 10.64
CA PRO A 71 23.12 -12.80 9.85
C PRO A 71 23.60 -14.13 10.41
N ALA A 72 23.74 -15.13 9.55
CA ALA A 72 24.41 -16.37 9.93
C ALA A 72 25.91 -16.08 10.18
N PRO A 73 26.56 -16.77 11.13
CA PRO A 73 28.02 -16.70 11.24
C PRO A 73 28.65 -17.02 9.87
N HIS A 74 29.53 -16.14 9.38
CA HIS A 74 30.23 -16.25 8.09
C HIS A 74 29.43 -15.97 6.81
N GLN A 75 28.27 -15.31 6.90
CA GLN A 75 27.54 -14.89 5.69
C GLN A 75 28.30 -13.78 4.95
N ILE A 76 28.65 -14.05 3.68
CA ILE A 76 29.28 -13.05 2.80
C ILE A 76 28.22 -11.97 2.50
N PHE A 77 28.59 -10.71 2.73
CA PHE A 77 27.73 -9.57 2.40
C PHE A 77 27.50 -9.52 0.88
N ASN A 78 26.28 -9.84 0.44
CA ASN A 78 25.86 -9.59 -0.92
C ASN A 78 25.10 -8.25 -0.95
N PRO A 79 25.64 -7.21 -1.61
CA PRO A 79 24.99 -5.90 -1.67
C PRO A 79 23.65 -5.94 -2.41
N THR A 80 23.37 -6.95 -3.25
CA THR A 80 22.12 -7.08 -4.01
C THR A 80 21.15 -8.10 -3.44
N ALA A 81 21.50 -8.83 -2.37
CA ALA A 81 20.59 -9.80 -1.78
C ALA A 81 19.38 -9.11 -1.14
N GLN A 82 18.18 -9.56 -1.51
CA GLN A 82 16.93 -9.10 -0.91
C GLN A 82 16.79 -9.69 0.50
N ALA A 83 16.37 -8.84 1.45
CA ALA A 83 16.03 -9.30 2.78
C ALA A 83 14.73 -10.12 2.76
N CYS A 84 14.65 -11.14 3.60
CA CYS A 84 13.43 -11.89 3.83
C CYS A 84 12.35 -10.97 4.44
N GLY A 85 11.14 -11.07 3.90
CA GLY A 85 9.94 -10.39 4.35
C GLY A 85 9.33 -10.97 5.62
N VAL A 86 8.16 -10.45 5.97
CA VAL A 86 7.42 -10.84 7.18
C VAL A 86 6.69 -12.19 7.05
N PHE A 87 6.61 -12.76 5.85
CA PHE A 87 5.92 -14.00 5.56
C PHE A 87 6.91 -15.16 5.39
N ALA A 88 7.08 -15.99 6.42
CA ALA A 88 8.04 -17.09 6.40
C ALA A 88 7.86 -18.08 5.23
N THR A 89 6.63 -18.27 4.73
CA THR A 89 6.35 -19.17 3.60
C THR A 89 6.48 -18.50 2.23
N GLU A 90 6.61 -17.17 2.20
CA GLU A 90 6.72 -16.35 0.97
C GLU A 90 7.73 -15.22 1.26
N PRO A 91 9.03 -15.53 1.45
CA PRO A 91 10.01 -14.58 1.98
C PRO A 91 10.26 -13.39 1.06
N ASP A 92 10.02 -13.50 -0.25
CA ASP A 92 10.21 -12.38 -1.18
C ASP A 92 8.97 -11.47 -1.28
N LYS A 93 7.87 -11.83 -0.62
CA LYS A 93 6.62 -11.07 -0.64
C LYS A 93 6.72 -9.82 0.23
N THR A 94 6.55 -8.66 -0.39
CA THR A 94 6.45 -7.38 0.33
C THR A 94 5.15 -7.26 1.13
N LEU A 95 5.23 -6.61 2.28
CA LEU A 95 4.08 -6.03 2.97
C LEU A 95 3.92 -4.57 2.53
N ILE A 96 2.77 -4.24 1.96
CA ILE A 96 2.45 -2.85 1.59
C ILE A 96 1.87 -2.11 2.80
N LEU A 97 2.58 -1.11 3.31
CA LEU A 97 2.08 -0.21 4.34
C LEU A 97 1.55 1.07 3.69
N PHE A 98 0.23 1.19 3.63
CA PHE A 98 -0.43 2.44 3.28
C PHE A 98 -0.35 3.41 4.45
N ILE A 99 0.00 4.66 4.16
CA ILE A 99 0.02 5.76 5.12
C ILE A 99 -0.97 6.80 4.62
N ASP A 100 -2.17 6.82 5.19
CA ASP A 100 -3.23 7.77 4.85
C ASP A 100 -3.06 9.04 5.69
N VAL A 101 -2.56 10.09 5.05
CA VAL A 101 -2.33 11.38 5.70
C VAL A 101 -3.65 12.14 5.84
N LYS A 102 -4.15 12.29 7.08
CA LYS A 102 -5.44 12.95 7.36
C LYS A 102 -5.33 14.46 7.62
N ASP A 103 -4.19 14.91 8.15
CA ASP A 103 -3.90 16.33 8.44
C ASP A 103 -3.12 17.00 7.28
N ASP A 104 -2.35 18.05 7.58
CA ASP A 104 -1.53 18.81 6.63
C ASP A 104 -0.34 17.97 6.12
N PRO A 105 -0.30 17.62 4.82
CA PRO A 105 0.77 16.80 4.26
C PRO A 105 2.13 17.50 4.29
N VAL A 106 2.18 18.83 4.29
CA VAL A 106 3.44 19.59 4.31
C VAL A 106 4.20 19.36 5.61
N LYS A 107 3.48 19.12 6.71
CA LYS A 107 4.05 18.87 8.03
C LYS A 107 4.14 17.37 8.35
N ALA A 108 3.10 16.62 8.03
CA ALA A 108 3.03 15.20 8.40
C ALA A 108 3.96 14.32 7.56
N TRP A 109 4.08 14.55 6.25
CA TRP A 109 4.86 13.66 5.38
C TRP A 109 6.37 13.69 5.65
N PRO A 110 7.01 14.84 5.93
CA PRO A 110 8.41 14.84 6.36
C PRO A 110 8.66 14.00 7.62
N LEU A 111 7.73 14.01 8.59
CA LEU A 111 7.81 13.14 9.78
C LEU A 111 7.66 11.66 9.41
N VAL A 112 6.80 11.33 8.43
CA VAL A 112 6.69 9.96 7.91
C VAL A 112 8.04 9.52 7.36
N LEU A 113 8.62 10.28 6.42
CA LEU A 113 9.89 9.95 5.77
C LEU A 113 11.04 9.81 6.80
N GLN A 114 11.06 10.66 7.82
CA GLN A 114 11.99 10.58 8.93
C GLN A 114 11.81 9.29 9.74
N GLN A 115 10.58 8.94 10.12
CA GLN A 115 10.30 7.73 10.92
C GLN A 115 10.58 6.42 10.17
N LEU A 116 10.64 6.44 8.84
CA LEU A 116 11.06 5.30 8.02
C LEU A 116 12.58 5.03 8.07
N GLY A 117 13.39 5.95 8.61
CA GLY A 117 14.85 5.86 8.67
C GLY A 117 15.39 4.49 9.12
N PRO A 118 14.94 3.93 10.26
CA PRO A 118 15.43 2.63 10.72
C PRO A 118 15.18 1.46 9.74
N LEU A 119 14.07 1.47 9.00
CA LEU A 119 13.80 0.46 7.96
C LEU A 119 14.66 0.69 6.72
N ARG A 120 14.87 1.95 6.34
CA ARG A 120 15.71 2.38 5.23
C ARG A 120 17.18 2.01 5.43
N ASP A 121 17.72 2.27 6.61
CA ASP A 121 19.10 1.98 6.99
C ASP A 121 19.41 0.48 6.89
N MET A 122 18.42 -0.36 7.20
CA MET A 122 18.50 -1.82 7.10
C MET A 122 18.17 -2.36 5.70
N ARG A 123 17.87 -1.48 4.72
CA ARG A 123 17.44 -1.82 3.36
C ARG A 123 16.20 -2.71 3.31
N TYR A 124 15.27 -2.50 4.24
CA TYR A 124 14.00 -3.22 4.30
C TYR A 124 12.88 -2.60 3.46
N LEU A 125 13.10 -1.39 2.93
CA LEU A 125 12.15 -0.72 2.07
C LEU A 125 12.39 -1.07 0.60
N SER A 126 11.30 -1.33 -0.13
CA SER A 126 11.29 -1.22 -1.58
C SER A 126 11.68 0.20 -1.99
N ARG A 127 12.43 0.35 -3.08
CA ARG A 127 12.96 1.65 -3.48
C ARG A 127 13.16 1.76 -4.98
N HIS A 128 13.03 2.96 -5.50
CA HIS A 128 13.68 3.37 -6.73
C HIS A 128 15.14 3.69 -6.42
N ASP A 129 16.08 3.18 -7.22
CA ASP A 129 17.50 3.44 -7.07
C ASP A 129 18.25 3.23 -8.40
N LYS A 130 18.63 4.34 -9.03
CA LYS A 130 19.43 4.40 -10.27
C LYS A 130 20.93 4.60 -10.03
N THR A 131 21.35 4.65 -8.77
CA THR A 131 22.76 4.88 -8.43
C THR A 131 23.63 3.66 -8.71
N MET A 132 23.01 2.50 -8.91
CA MET A 132 23.69 1.25 -9.26
C MET A 132 23.88 1.13 -10.77
N ALA A 133 25.03 0.61 -11.21
CA ALA A 133 25.35 0.37 -12.62
C ALA A 133 24.58 -0.84 -13.20
N THR A 134 23.26 -0.78 -13.19
CA THR A 134 22.34 -1.80 -13.70
C THR A 134 21.17 -1.15 -14.44
N ASN A 135 20.48 -1.91 -15.30
CA ASN A 135 19.24 -1.42 -15.95
C ASN A 135 18.00 -1.51 -15.05
N GLN A 136 18.14 -2.06 -13.84
CA GLN A 136 17.06 -2.16 -12.87
C GLN A 136 16.98 -0.87 -12.06
N THR A 137 15.79 -0.28 -12.03
CA THR A 137 15.54 0.98 -11.32
C THR A 137 14.72 0.75 -10.05
N PHE A 138 13.73 -0.15 -10.10
CA PHE A 138 12.99 -0.59 -8.91
C PHE A 138 13.66 -1.77 -8.20
N TRP A 139 13.91 -1.65 -6.90
CA TRP A 139 14.47 -2.68 -6.04
C TRP A 139 13.44 -3.10 -4.97
N PRO A 140 12.93 -4.33 -5.01
CA PRO A 140 11.95 -4.79 -4.04
C PRO A 140 12.58 -4.96 -2.65
N GLY A 141 11.82 -4.62 -1.62
CA GLY A 141 12.16 -4.85 -0.23
C GLY A 141 11.02 -5.55 0.53
N PRO A 142 11.30 -6.03 1.74
CA PRO A 142 10.30 -6.57 2.67
C PRO A 142 9.05 -5.72 2.85
N ILE A 143 9.19 -4.38 2.83
CA ILE A 143 8.11 -3.42 3.05
C ILE A 143 8.06 -2.44 1.88
N THR A 144 6.87 -2.18 1.34
CA THR A 144 6.66 -1.08 0.39
C THR A 144 5.80 -0.02 1.04
N ILE A 145 6.27 1.24 1.05
CA ILE A 145 5.55 2.37 1.64
C ILE A 145 4.73 3.07 0.57
N VAL A 146 3.44 3.29 0.84
CA VAL A 146 2.53 3.95 -0.09
C VAL A 146 1.77 5.07 0.61
N GLY A 147 2.04 6.32 0.24
CA GLY A 147 1.31 7.49 0.70
C GLY A 147 -0.07 7.59 0.05
N THR A 148 -1.10 7.84 0.85
CA THR A 148 -2.47 8.11 0.41
C THR A 148 -3.11 9.23 1.26
N GLY A 149 -4.36 9.58 0.99
CA GLY A 149 -5.03 10.70 1.67
C GLY A 149 -4.56 12.06 1.15
N ASN A 150 -4.29 13.00 2.05
CA ASN A 150 -3.96 14.38 1.67
C ASN A 150 -2.59 14.53 0.99
N ILE A 151 -1.64 13.59 1.15
CA ILE A 151 -0.33 13.67 0.48
C ILE A 151 -0.46 13.60 -1.05
N ILE A 152 -1.48 12.91 -1.55
CA ILE A 152 -1.74 12.81 -3.00
C ILE A 152 -2.04 14.18 -3.63
N LYS A 153 -2.53 15.13 -2.84
CA LYS A 153 -2.77 16.52 -3.28
C LYS A 153 -1.49 17.34 -3.38
N ARG A 154 -0.38 16.84 -2.85
CA ARG A 154 0.91 17.52 -2.71
C ARG A 154 2.06 16.57 -3.06
N ARG A 155 2.05 16.03 -4.28
CA ARG A 155 3.10 15.17 -4.84
C ARG A 155 4.49 15.80 -4.72
N ASP A 156 4.56 17.13 -4.84
CA ASP A 156 5.76 17.93 -4.64
C ASP A 156 6.39 17.74 -3.24
N ILE A 157 5.58 17.46 -2.22
CA ILE A 157 6.07 17.18 -0.86
C ILE A 157 6.67 15.77 -0.76
N ASN A 158 6.20 14.80 -1.55
CA ASN A 158 6.86 13.49 -1.64
C ASN A 158 8.17 13.56 -2.41
N ILE A 159 8.23 14.40 -3.45
CA ILE A 159 9.45 14.67 -4.21
C ILE A 159 10.48 15.38 -3.34
N GLY A 160 10.05 16.35 -2.54
CA GLY A 160 10.93 17.17 -1.71
C GLY A 160 11.53 18.33 -2.50
N THR A 161 12.64 18.87 -2.00
CA THR A 161 13.27 20.08 -2.56
C THR A 161 14.23 19.80 -3.71
N ASP A 162 14.65 18.55 -3.90
CA ASP A 162 15.61 18.15 -4.93
C ASP A 162 15.00 17.04 -5.81
N LEU A 163 14.47 17.47 -6.97
CA LEU A 163 13.87 16.57 -7.94
C LEU A 163 14.91 15.62 -8.55
N GLU A 164 16.15 16.08 -8.77
CA GLU A 164 17.19 15.25 -9.39
C GLU A 164 17.58 14.13 -8.44
N GLU A 165 17.79 14.44 -7.15
CA GLU A 165 18.04 13.44 -6.11
C GLU A 165 16.89 12.43 -6.03
N TRP A 166 15.65 12.91 -5.96
CA TRP A 166 14.48 12.04 -5.87
C TRP A 166 14.33 11.13 -7.09
N GLN A 167 14.64 11.63 -8.30
CA GLN A 167 14.64 10.84 -9.54
C GLN A 167 15.78 9.82 -9.60
N GLN A 168 16.84 9.98 -8.81
CA GLN A 168 17.86 8.94 -8.64
C GLN A 168 17.44 7.93 -7.60
N ARG A 169 16.81 8.36 -6.51
CA ARG A 169 16.49 7.50 -5.38
C ARG A 169 15.34 8.02 -4.53
N HIS A 170 14.38 7.13 -4.26
CA HIS A 170 13.33 7.32 -3.27
C HIS A 170 12.76 5.96 -2.83
N ASP A 171 12.13 5.89 -1.65
CA ASP A 171 11.58 4.65 -1.08
C ASP A 171 10.18 4.80 -0.48
N ALA A 172 9.53 5.91 -0.80
CA ALA A 172 8.13 6.15 -0.53
C ALA A 172 7.40 6.48 -1.83
N PHE A 173 6.40 5.65 -2.12
CA PHE A 173 5.59 5.70 -3.33
C PHE A 173 4.23 6.31 -3.02
N LEU A 174 3.47 6.69 -4.04
CA LEU A 174 2.11 7.20 -3.89
C LEU A 174 1.07 6.22 -4.45
N ASP A 175 -0.19 6.43 -4.07
CA ASP A 175 -1.36 5.73 -4.59
C ASP A 175 -1.99 6.51 -5.75
N ALA A 176 -1.99 5.91 -6.95
CA ALA A 176 -2.55 6.52 -8.15
C ALA A 176 -4.09 6.39 -8.18
N PRO A 177 -4.81 7.32 -8.84
CA PRO A 177 -6.26 7.27 -8.96
C PRO A 177 -6.67 6.27 -10.06
N LEU A 178 -7.00 5.04 -9.67
CA LEU A 178 -7.30 3.93 -10.62
C LEU A 178 -8.34 4.29 -11.69
N HIS A 179 -9.44 4.93 -11.29
CA HIS A 179 -10.54 5.34 -12.19
C HIS A 179 -10.17 6.47 -13.16
N LEU A 180 -9.03 7.14 -12.98
CA LEU A 180 -8.53 8.17 -13.88
C LEU A 180 -7.32 7.69 -14.70
N LEU A 181 -6.79 6.49 -14.43
CA LEU A 181 -5.63 5.98 -15.15
C LEU A 181 -5.95 5.74 -16.63
N THR A 182 -5.03 6.16 -17.48
CA THR A 182 -4.95 5.78 -18.90
C THR A 182 -3.63 5.06 -19.16
N GLU A 183 -3.46 4.55 -20.37
CA GLU A 183 -2.21 3.89 -20.79
C GLU A 183 -1.00 4.83 -20.74
N THR A 184 -1.21 6.14 -20.87
CA THR A 184 -0.14 7.15 -20.99
C THR A 184 -0.15 8.23 -19.90
N GLY A 185 -1.01 8.10 -18.89
CA GLY A 185 -1.12 9.10 -17.82
C GLY A 185 -2.50 9.10 -17.16
N PHE A 186 -3.15 10.25 -17.10
CA PHE A 186 -4.47 10.40 -16.46
C PHE A 186 -5.47 11.06 -17.40
N SER A 187 -6.72 10.57 -17.40
CA SER A 187 -7.80 11.07 -18.26
C SER A 187 -8.29 12.45 -17.83
N GLN A 188 -8.07 12.82 -16.57
CA GLN A 188 -8.35 14.13 -16.01
C GLN A 188 -7.21 14.55 -15.07
N SER A 189 -6.61 15.72 -15.35
CA SER A 189 -5.77 16.38 -14.37
C SER A 189 -6.68 17.13 -13.38
N ASN A 190 -7.06 16.50 -12.27
CA ASN A 190 -7.84 17.16 -11.21
C ASN A 190 -7.01 18.19 -10.40
N GLY A 191 -6.11 18.92 -11.06
CA GLY A 191 -5.12 19.83 -10.46
C GLY A 191 -3.99 19.13 -9.70
N PHE A 192 -4.28 18.02 -9.02
CA PHE A 192 -3.34 17.29 -8.16
C PHE A 192 -2.41 16.33 -8.91
N TYR A 193 -2.92 15.66 -9.94
CA TYR A 193 -2.19 14.56 -10.61
C TYR A 193 -1.32 15.01 -11.79
N GLY A 194 -1.25 16.31 -12.07
CA GLY A 194 -0.51 16.87 -13.19
C GLY A 194 -0.85 16.18 -14.54
N PRO A 195 -0.16 16.56 -15.63
CA PRO A 195 -0.24 15.83 -16.89
C PRO A 195 0.79 14.69 -16.99
N TYR A 196 1.79 14.65 -16.10
CA TYR A 196 2.91 13.72 -16.18
C TYR A 196 3.11 12.94 -14.87
N GLU A 197 3.52 11.69 -15.02
CA GLU A 197 3.97 10.77 -13.97
C GLU A 197 5.50 10.69 -14.03
N LEU A 198 6.14 10.64 -12.86
CA LEU A 198 7.56 10.33 -12.76
C LEU A 198 7.75 8.82 -12.61
N GLU A 199 8.91 8.32 -13.07
CA GLU A 199 9.24 6.90 -12.95
C GLU A 199 9.20 6.44 -11.50
N ASP A 200 8.57 5.29 -11.27
CA ASP A 200 8.36 4.69 -9.96
C ASP A 200 7.74 5.64 -8.92
N GLU A 201 6.96 6.64 -9.33
CA GLU A 201 6.30 7.52 -8.37
C GLU A 201 5.14 6.85 -7.63
N PHE A 202 4.43 5.96 -8.32
CA PHE A 202 3.29 5.25 -7.81
C PHE A 202 3.59 3.76 -7.74
N TYR A 203 3.07 3.11 -6.69
CA TYR A 203 3.19 1.65 -6.54
C TYR A 203 1.83 0.95 -6.62
N THR A 204 0.77 1.66 -6.21
CA THR A 204 -0.60 1.16 -6.24
C THR A 204 -1.48 2.10 -7.03
N ALA A 205 -2.64 1.59 -7.43
CA ALA A 205 -3.70 2.38 -8.01
C ALA A 205 -5.02 2.02 -7.34
N SER A 206 -5.60 2.98 -6.61
CA SER A 206 -6.85 2.78 -5.88
C SER A 206 -7.98 3.67 -6.38
N ALA A 207 -9.22 3.23 -6.19
CA ALA A 207 -10.40 4.08 -6.36
C ALA A 207 -11.55 3.69 -5.41
N PRO A 208 -12.42 4.66 -5.05
CA PRO A 208 -13.72 4.34 -4.49
C PRO A 208 -14.52 3.48 -5.48
N PHE A 209 -15.09 2.38 -5.02
CA PHE A 209 -15.82 1.42 -5.85
C PHE A 209 -17.00 2.08 -6.59
N ASP A 210 -17.73 2.96 -5.92
CA ASP A 210 -18.87 3.70 -6.49
C ASP A 210 -18.44 4.70 -7.58
N LYS A 211 -17.28 5.34 -7.44
CA LYS A 211 -16.73 6.20 -8.49
C LYS A 211 -16.16 5.42 -9.67
N ALA A 212 -15.52 4.28 -9.39
CA ALA A 212 -14.88 3.46 -10.42
C ALA A 212 -15.90 2.66 -11.25
N ILE A 213 -16.91 2.09 -10.60
CA ILE A 213 -17.85 1.11 -11.18
C ILE A 213 -19.32 1.53 -11.03
N GLY A 214 -19.65 2.26 -9.96
CA GLY A 214 -21.03 2.60 -9.61
C GLY A 214 -21.72 1.52 -8.77
N SER A 215 -23.05 1.60 -8.71
CA SER A 215 -23.88 0.64 -7.96
C SER A 215 -24.00 -0.69 -8.73
N VAL A 216 -23.76 -1.81 -8.04
CA VAL A 216 -23.92 -3.18 -8.59
C VAL A 216 -24.96 -3.99 -7.83
N ARG A 217 -25.93 -3.33 -7.18
CA ARG A 217 -26.96 -3.98 -6.34
C ARG A 217 -27.77 -5.06 -7.08
N THR A 218 -27.93 -4.92 -8.40
CA THR A 218 -28.64 -5.87 -9.27
C THR A 218 -27.67 -6.78 -10.05
N GLY A 219 -26.40 -6.84 -9.64
CA GLY A 219 -25.32 -7.48 -10.39
C GLY A 219 -24.52 -6.50 -11.23
N PHE A 220 -23.35 -6.92 -11.71
CA PHE A 220 -22.55 -6.16 -12.65
C PHE A 220 -23.19 -6.20 -14.05
N SER A 221 -23.42 -5.03 -14.65
CA SER A 221 -23.77 -4.95 -16.06
C SER A 221 -22.56 -5.22 -16.96
N THR A 222 -22.79 -5.51 -18.24
CA THR A 222 -21.72 -5.69 -19.24
C THR A 222 -20.77 -4.49 -19.27
N GLN A 223 -21.32 -3.27 -19.27
CA GLN A 223 -20.53 -2.05 -19.26
C GLN A 223 -19.67 -1.91 -18.00
N GLN A 224 -20.20 -2.27 -16.83
CA GLN A 224 -19.44 -2.24 -15.57
C GLN A 224 -18.30 -3.26 -15.56
N MET A 225 -18.55 -4.45 -16.13
CA MET A 225 -17.49 -5.47 -16.30
C MET A 225 -16.40 -5.00 -17.25
N GLU A 226 -16.75 -4.37 -18.37
CA GLU A 226 -15.79 -3.79 -19.31
C GLU A 226 -14.96 -2.68 -18.66
N THR A 227 -15.60 -1.78 -17.90
CA THR A 227 -14.90 -0.73 -17.15
C THR A 227 -13.92 -1.32 -16.14
N LEU A 228 -14.36 -2.31 -15.33
CA LEU A 228 -13.50 -2.99 -14.36
C LEU A 228 -12.28 -3.61 -15.06
N ARG A 229 -12.51 -4.43 -16.09
CA ARG A 229 -11.44 -5.11 -16.85
C ARG A 229 -10.46 -4.12 -17.45
N ASN A 230 -10.95 -3.02 -18.02
CA ASN A 230 -10.08 -2.02 -18.61
C ASN A 230 -9.21 -1.31 -17.56
N GLN A 231 -9.77 -0.94 -16.41
CA GLN A 231 -9.00 -0.33 -15.31
C GLN A 231 -7.92 -1.28 -14.78
N LEU A 232 -8.27 -2.55 -14.53
CA LEU A 232 -7.30 -3.56 -14.04
C LEU A 232 -6.20 -3.82 -15.07
N ARG A 233 -6.55 -3.90 -16.36
CA ARG A 233 -5.60 -4.04 -17.46
C ARG A 233 -4.62 -2.87 -17.51
N ILE A 234 -5.11 -1.64 -17.43
CA ILE A 234 -4.27 -0.43 -17.46
C ILE A 234 -3.33 -0.39 -16.25
N ALA A 235 -3.84 -0.66 -15.05
CA ALA A 235 -3.01 -0.72 -13.84
C ALA A 235 -1.90 -1.76 -13.99
N LYS A 236 -2.23 -2.97 -14.47
CA LYS A 236 -1.26 -4.04 -14.73
C LYS A 236 -0.21 -3.66 -15.77
N GLN A 237 -0.60 -3.03 -16.87
CA GLN A 237 0.34 -2.54 -17.90
C GLN A 237 1.32 -1.49 -17.37
N ARG A 238 0.88 -0.71 -16.38
CA ARG A 238 1.69 0.29 -15.68
C ARG A 238 2.41 -0.24 -14.45
N ASN A 239 2.38 -1.56 -14.23
CA ASN A 239 2.98 -2.23 -13.08
C ASN A 239 2.48 -1.72 -11.71
N LEU A 240 1.23 -1.23 -11.66
CA LEU A 240 0.58 -0.73 -10.44
C LEU A 240 -0.34 -1.80 -9.85
N LYS A 241 -0.30 -1.97 -8.53
CA LYS A 241 -1.23 -2.87 -7.82
C LYS A 241 -2.60 -2.22 -7.65
N SER A 242 -3.61 -2.82 -8.26
CA SER A 242 -4.99 -2.31 -8.26
C SER A 242 -5.73 -2.56 -6.94
N ARG A 243 -6.50 -1.57 -6.46
CA ARG A 243 -7.37 -1.68 -5.28
C ARG A 243 -8.69 -0.94 -5.48
N LEU A 244 -9.78 -1.51 -4.97
CA LEU A 244 -11.07 -0.81 -4.86
C LEU A 244 -11.51 -0.79 -3.40
N TRP A 245 -11.85 0.39 -2.87
CA TRP A 245 -12.31 0.58 -1.50
C TRP A 245 -13.77 1.04 -1.44
N GLY A 246 -14.37 1.00 -0.26
CA GLY A 246 -15.82 1.25 -0.10
C GLY A 246 -16.67 0.10 -0.65
N LEU A 247 -16.13 -1.13 -0.57
CA LEU A 247 -16.85 -2.35 -0.94
C LEU A 247 -18.03 -2.59 0.02
N PRO A 248 -19.12 -3.25 -0.44
CA PRO A 248 -20.26 -3.52 0.43
C PRO A 248 -19.88 -4.48 1.56
N ASP A 249 -20.22 -4.13 2.80
CA ASP A 249 -20.00 -5.01 3.97
C ASP A 249 -21.21 -5.93 4.26
N TRP A 250 -22.42 -5.49 3.90
CA TRP A 250 -23.67 -6.21 4.15
C TRP A 250 -24.70 -5.98 3.02
N PRO A 251 -25.57 -6.97 2.70
CA PRO A 251 -25.61 -8.34 3.23
C PRO A 251 -24.40 -9.17 2.81
N ILE A 252 -24.04 -10.18 3.61
CA ILE A 252 -22.84 -11.02 3.40
C ILE A 252 -22.84 -11.67 2.01
N SER A 253 -24.00 -12.12 1.52
CA SER A 253 -24.12 -12.69 0.18
C SER A 253 -23.77 -11.69 -0.92
N TYR A 254 -24.14 -10.41 -0.75
CA TYR A 254 -23.82 -9.35 -1.69
C TYR A 254 -22.34 -8.96 -1.64
N ARG A 255 -21.77 -8.83 -0.43
CA ARG A 255 -20.33 -8.65 -0.23
C ARG A 255 -19.53 -9.75 -0.92
N ASP A 256 -19.86 -11.01 -0.62
CA ASP A 256 -19.15 -12.18 -1.13
C ASP A 256 -19.28 -12.29 -2.66
N TYR A 257 -20.43 -11.89 -3.23
CA TYR A 257 -20.61 -11.79 -4.68
C TYR A 257 -19.65 -10.76 -5.30
N VAL A 258 -19.59 -9.54 -4.76
CA VAL A 258 -18.67 -8.49 -5.26
C VAL A 258 -17.22 -8.94 -5.12
N TRP A 259 -16.82 -9.48 -3.97
CA TRP A 259 -15.46 -9.99 -3.76
C TRP A 259 -15.11 -11.09 -4.76
N LYS A 260 -16.02 -12.04 -5.00
CA LYS A 260 -15.80 -13.11 -5.98
C LYS A 260 -15.52 -12.53 -7.37
N ILE A 261 -16.34 -11.59 -7.84
CA ILE A 261 -16.15 -10.96 -9.15
C ILE A 261 -14.80 -10.24 -9.22
N LEU A 262 -14.46 -9.40 -8.23
CA LEU A 262 -13.19 -8.67 -8.23
C LEU A 262 -11.98 -9.61 -8.24
N MET A 263 -12.03 -10.71 -7.48
CA MET A 263 -10.96 -11.73 -7.49
C MET A 263 -10.90 -12.49 -8.82
N GLN A 264 -12.04 -12.78 -9.45
CA GLN A 264 -12.09 -13.44 -10.77
C GLN A 264 -11.52 -12.57 -11.88
N GLU A 265 -11.74 -11.27 -11.80
CA GLU A 265 -11.21 -10.30 -12.77
C GLU A 265 -9.75 -9.88 -12.46
N GLY A 266 -9.18 -10.36 -11.35
CA GLY A 266 -7.76 -10.22 -11.03
C GLY A 266 -7.38 -8.93 -10.32
N ILE A 267 -8.22 -8.42 -9.41
CA ILE A 267 -7.82 -7.33 -8.50
C ILE A 267 -6.58 -7.73 -7.68
N ASP A 268 -5.58 -6.85 -7.58
CA ASP A 268 -4.36 -7.15 -6.82
C ASP A 268 -4.59 -7.08 -5.32
N LEU A 269 -5.33 -6.07 -4.84
CA LEU A 269 -5.60 -5.82 -3.42
C LEU A 269 -7.10 -5.84 -3.17
N LEU A 270 -7.60 -6.91 -2.54
CA LEU A 270 -8.98 -6.96 -2.07
C LEU A 270 -9.10 -6.23 -0.73
N ASN A 271 -9.81 -5.10 -0.74
CA ASN A 271 -10.02 -4.26 0.44
C ASN A 271 -10.98 -4.93 1.43
N ALA A 272 -10.50 -5.21 2.65
CA ALA A 272 -11.21 -6.00 3.64
C ALA A 272 -11.37 -5.26 4.97
N ASN A 273 -12.60 -4.94 5.37
CA ASN A 273 -12.91 -4.56 6.75
C ASN A 273 -12.92 -5.80 7.66
N ASP A 274 -13.44 -6.93 7.17
CA ASP A 274 -13.40 -8.24 7.82
C ASP A 274 -12.30 -9.12 7.21
N VAL A 275 -11.10 -8.99 7.76
CA VAL A 275 -9.89 -9.69 7.28
C VAL A 275 -9.94 -11.21 7.49
N ALA A 276 -10.69 -11.68 8.50
CA ALA A 276 -10.85 -13.11 8.75
C ALA A 276 -11.69 -13.76 7.65
N SER A 277 -12.81 -13.13 7.25
CA SER A 277 -13.63 -13.61 6.14
C SER A 277 -12.86 -13.64 4.81
N VAL A 278 -12.03 -12.63 4.53
CA VAL A 278 -11.22 -12.61 3.31
C VAL A 278 -10.21 -13.74 3.27
N ALA A 279 -9.51 -14.00 4.38
CA ALA A 279 -8.55 -15.09 4.46
C ALA A 279 -9.19 -16.47 4.26
N ILE A 280 -10.42 -16.67 4.75
CA ILE A 280 -11.19 -17.90 4.51
C ILE A 280 -11.56 -18.02 3.02
N LYS A 281 -12.01 -16.94 2.38
CA LYS A 281 -12.38 -16.95 0.96
C LYS A 281 -11.20 -17.23 0.04
N TYR A 282 -10.03 -16.63 0.30
CA TYR A 282 -8.81 -16.94 -0.47
C TYR A 282 -8.46 -18.43 -0.39
N ARG A 283 -8.61 -19.07 0.78
CA ARG A 283 -8.39 -20.51 0.93
C ARG A 283 -9.45 -21.36 0.22
N GLN A 284 -10.73 -20.97 0.30
CA GLN A 284 -11.84 -21.74 -0.28
C GLN A 284 -11.93 -21.67 -1.80
N LEU A 285 -11.55 -20.53 -2.39
CA LEU A 285 -11.67 -20.31 -3.83
C LEU A 285 -10.49 -20.87 -4.64
N GLY A 286 -9.51 -21.52 -3.99
CA GLY A 286 -8.40 -22.18 -4.67
C GLY A 286 -7.52 -21.24 -5.50
N TYR A 287 -7.54 -19.93 -5.21
CA TYR A 287 -6.64 -19.00 -5.88
C TYR A 287 -5.21 -19.37 -5.50
N PRO A 288 -4.35 -19.66 -6.50
CA PRO A 288 -2.96 -19.95 -6.21
C PRO A 288 -2.38 -18.74 -5.47
N ARG A 289 -1.66 -19.00 -4.38
CA ARG A 289 -0.57 -18.10 -3.97
C ARG A 289 0.21 -17.84 -5.26
N GLU A 290 0.34 -16.57 -5.68
CA GLU A 290 1.00 -16.21 -6.93
C GLU A 290 2.23 -17.10 -7.08
N ALA A 291 2.27 -17.88 -8.17
CA ALA A 291 3.42 -18.73 -8.45
C ALA A 291 4.64 -17.83 -8.58
N ALA A 292 5.71 -18.25 -7.93
CA ALA A 292 7.02 -17.60 -7.80
C ALA A 292 7.56 -17.00 -9.12
#